data_AF-A0A8B8FM43-F1
#
_entry.id   AF-A0A8B8FM43-F1
#
_cell.length_a   1.000
_cell.length_b   1.000
_cell.length_c   1.000
_cell.angle_alpha   90.00
_cell.angle_beta   90.00
_cell.angle_gamma   90.00
#
_symmetry.space_group_name_H-M   'P 1'
#
loop_
_entity.id
_entity.type
_entity.pdbx_description
1 polymer ?
#
loop_
_entity_poly.entity_id
_entity_poly.type
_entity_poly.pdbx_seq_one_letter_code
_entity_poly.pdbx_strand_id
1 'polypeptide(L)'
;MNNVDSVGPPDPVSNLRPVKYHIPKHESLAERQLRLKRIEVAKWNHEFWSRHNLKFVKEREAYKKCLAEKGISAATADQMSEFYKDFLDRNWKTHLTYNFEWYKRNISIVRLMMNKNIFKAIQWTKKFKF
;
A
#
# COMPACT_ATOMS: atom_id res chain seq x y z
N MET A 1 27.75 1.51 3.38
CA MET A 1 26.50 1.00 2.75
C MET A 1 25.42 1.01 3.82
N ASN A 2 24.30 1.67 3.57
CA ASN A 2 23.25 1.88 4.56
C ASN A 2 22.57 0.55 4.95
N ASN A 3 22.58 0.23 6.24
CA ASN A 3 21.96 -0.97 6.82
C ASN A 3 20.46 -0.76 7.12
N VAL A 4 19.80 0.13 6.36
CA VAL A 4 18.42 0.56 6.60
C VAL A 4 17.60 0.51 5.32
N ASP A 5 16.31 0.23 5.46
CA ASP A 5 15.34 0.35 4.38
C ASP A 5 15.26 1.83 3.93
N SER A 6 15.15 2.07 2.63
CA SER A 6 15.03 3.43 2.07
C SER A 6 13.67 3.66 1.44
N VAL A 7 13.06 4.82 1.73
CA VAL A 7 11.73 5.21 1.24
C VAL A 7 11.87 6.30 0.17
N GLY A 8 11.24 6.10 -0.98
CA GLY A 8 11.27 7.04 -2.09
C GLY A 8 10.24 8.19 -1.97
N PRO A 9 10.24 9.11 -2.95
CA PRO A 9 9.18 10.09 -3.10
C PRO A 9 7.83 9.41 -3.40
N PRO A 10 6.68 10.08 -3.16
CA PRO A 10 5.38 9.56 -3.56
C PRO A 10 5.32 9.25 -5.05
N ASP A 11 4.78 8.09 -5.41
CA ASP A 11 4.49 7.74 -6.80
C ASP A 11 3.37 8.61 -7.36
N PRO A 12 3.50 9.16 -8.58
CA PRO A 12 2.55 10.14 -9.12
C PRO A 12 1.15 9.59 -9.42
N VAL A 13 0.98 8.27 -9.46
CA VAL A 13 -0.30 7.63 -9.81
C VAL A 13 -0.97 7.06 -8.56
N SER A 14 -0.30 6.16 -7.85
CA SER A 14 -0.80 5.54 -6.63
C SER A 14 -0.74 6.46 -5.40
N ASN A 15 0.08 7.52 -5.42
CA ASN A 15 0.44 8.35 -4.26
C ASN A 15 1.16 7.61 -3.12
N LEU A 16 1.52 6.34 -3.33
CA LEU A 16 2.24 5.54 -2.34
C LEU A 16 3.74 5.75 -2.47
N ARG A 17 4.45 5.65 -1.33
CA ARG A 17 5.91 5.75 -1.32
C ARG A 17 6.53 4.36 -1.55
N PRO A 18 7.34 4.17 -2.61
CA PRO A 18 8.04 2.92 -2.83
C PRO A 18 9.11 2.71 -1.76
N VAL A 19 9.29 1.47 -1.31
CA VAL A 19 10.29 1.10 -0.31
C VAL A 19 11.30 0.15 -0.94
N LYS A 20 12.58 0.52 -0.89
CA LYS A 20 13.68 -0.38 -1.23
C LYS A 20 14.20 -1.00 0.07
N TYR A 21 13.91 -2.28 0.24
CA TYR A 21 14.33 -3.04 1.42
C TYR A 21 15.82 -3.38 1.38
N HIS A 22 16.49 -3.16 2.49
CA HIS A 22 17.89 -3.56 2.68
C HIS A 22 18.02 -5.09 2.64
N ILE A 23 19.11 -5.57 2.03
CA ILE A 23 19.48 -6.99 2.00
C ILE A 23 20.78 -7.15 2.80
N PRO A 24 20.74 -7.77 4.00
CA PRO A 24 21.93 -8.03 4.79
C PRO A 24 22.91 -8.97 4.08
N LYS A 25 24.22 -8.84 4.35
CA LYS A 25 25.26 -9.71 3.79
C LYS A 25 25.04 -11.20 4.12
N HIS A 26 24.55 -11.49 5.32
CA HIS A 26 24.25 -12.83 5.81
C HIS A 26 22.75 -12.98 6.10
N GLU A 27 21.93 -12.73 5.08
CA GLU A 27 20.47 -12.83 5.20
C GLU A 27 20.04 -14.27 5.50
N SER A 28 19.39 -14.46 6.65
CA SER A 28 18.76 -15.74 7.00
C SER A 28 17.52 -16.03 6.14
N LEU A 29 17.12 -17.30 6.04
CA LEU A 29 15.90 -17.67 5.31
C LEU A 29 14.66 -16.95 5.84
N ALA A 30 14.54 -16.78 7.15
CA ALA A 30 13.43 -16.05 7.78
C ALA A 30 13.42 -14.55 7.43
N GLU A 31 14.59 -13.91 7.37
CA GLU A 31 14.74 -12.51 6.92
C GLU A 31 14.36 -12.35 5.46
N ARG A 32 14.85 -13.27 4.61
CA ARG A 32 14.52 -13.30 3.18
C ARG A 32 13.03 -13.46 2.96
N GLN A 33 12.39 -14.40 3.64
CA GLN A 33 10.94 -14.62 3.55
C GLN A 33 10.16 -13.36 3.96
N LEU A 34 10.53 -12.73 5.08
CA LEU A 34 9.92 -11.48 5.52
C LEU A 34 10.09 -10.36 4.49
N ARG A 35 11.31 -10.16 3.96
CA ARG A 35 11.59 -9.13 2.95
C ARG A 35 10.79 -9.36 1.68
N LEU A 36 10.78 -10.58 1.15
CA LEU A 36 10.01 -10.92 -0.05
C LEU A 36 8.51 -10.71 0.18
N LYS A 37 7.98 -11.09 1.35
CA LYS A 37 6.57 -10.85 1.67
C LYS A 37 6.22 -9.37 1.72
N ARG A 38 7.09 -8.54 2.32
CA ARG A 38 6.91 -7.07 2.34
C ARG A 38 6.93 -6.49 0.92
N ILE A 39 7.85 -6.93 0.06
CA ILE A 39 7.90 -6.52 -1.36
C ILE A 39 6.62 -6.91 -2.10
N GLU A 40 6.17 -8.16 -1.95
CA GLU A 40 4.94 -8.66 -2.58
C GLU A 40 3.71 -7.81 -2.18
N VAL A 41 3.56 -7.55 -0.87
CA VAL A 41 2.43 -6.78 -0.33
C VAL A 41 2.51 -5.31 -0.76
N ALA A 42 3.71 -4.71 -0.78
CA ALA A 42 3.91 -3.35 -1.27
C ALA A 42 3.56 -3.23 -2.77
N LYS A 43 3.98 -4.20 -3.59
CA LYS A 43 3.64 -4.26 -5.02
C LYS A 43 2.12 -4.37 -5.24
N TRP A 44 1.47 -5.31 -4.54
CA TRP A 44 0.02 -5.47 -4.60
C TRP A 44 -0.73 -4.18 -4.22
N ASN A 45 -0.28 -3.51 -3.15
CA ASN A 45 -0.87 -2.26 -2.69
C ASN A 45 -0.73 -1.15 -3.74
N HIS A 46 0.47 -1.00 -4.30
CA HIS A 46 0.75 -0.07 -5.38
C HIS A 46 -0.12 -0.34 -6.62
N GLU A 47 -0.22 -1.58 -7.08
CA GLU A 47 -1.06 -1.94 -8.24
C GLU A 47 -2.56 -1.68 -8.01
N PHE A 48 -3.05 -1.87 -6.79
CA PHE A 48 -4.43 -1.53 -6.44
C PHE A 48 -4.66 -0.02 -6.54
N TRP A 49 -3.86 0.78 -5.83
CA TRP A 49 -4.05 2.23 -5.80
C TRP A 49 -3.74 2.92 -7.11
N SER A 50 -2.78 2.43 -7.91
CA SER A 50 -2.54 2.95 -9.25
C SER A 50 -3.79 2.82 -10.12
N ARG A 51 -4.41 1.63 -10.15
CA ARG A 51 -5.64 1.41 -10.93
C ARG A 51 -6.82 2.21 -10.38
N HIS A 52 -6.98 2.24 -9.06
CA HIS A 52 -8.07 2.96 -8.42
C HIS A 52 -7.98 4.47 -8.68
N ASN A 53 -6.80 5.06 -8.51
CA ASN A 53 -6.59 6.49 -8.70
C ASN A 53 -6.72 6.90 -10.17
N LEU A 54 -6.25 6.09 -11.11
CA LEU A 54 -6.48 6.35 -12.55
C LEU A 54 -7.98 6.39 -12.87
N LYS A 55 -8.75 5.43 -12.35
CA LYS A 55 -10.22 5.42 -12.51
C LYS A 55 -10.86 6.66 -11.88
N PHE A 56 -10.47 6.99 -10.66
CA PHE A 56 -10.96 8.17 -9.95
C PHE A 56 -10.70 9.47 -10.73
N VAL A 57 -9.46 9.70 -11.17
CA VAL A 57 -9.10 10.89 -11.95
C VAL A 57 -9.90 10.95 -13.24
N LYS A 58 -10.01 9.84 -13.98
CA LYS A 58 -10.79 9.78 -15.21
C LYS A 58 -12.26 10.15 -14.99
N GLU A 59 -12.90 9.55 -13.99
CA GLU A 59 -14.33 9.82 -13.70
C GLU A 59 -14.53 11.25 -13.18
N ARG A 60 -13.60 11.76 -12.38
CA ARG A 60 -13.64 13.14 -11.87
C ARG A 60 -13.55 14.17 -12.98
N GLU A 61 -12.64 13.99 -13.93
CA GLU A 61 -12.52 14.91 -15.07
C GLU A 61 -13.72 14.80 -16.02
N ALA A 62 -14.31 13.61 -16.19
CA ALA A 62 -15.56 13.44 -16.92
C ALA A 62 -16.74 14.16 -16.24
N TYR A 63 -16.84 14.09 -14.91
CA TYR A 63 -17.85 14.81 -14.14
C TYR A 63 -17.72 16.34 -14.31
N LYS A 64 -16.49 16.87 -14.19
CA LYS A 64 -16.22 18.30 -14.44
C LYS A 64 -16.60 18.72 -15.86
N LYS A 65 -16.32 17.89 -16.87
CA LYS A 65 -16.70 18.17 -18.26
C LYS A 65 -18.23 18.26 -18.42
N CYS A 66 -18.98 17.34 -17.80
CA CYS A 66 -20.43 17.37 -17.80
C CYS A 66 -20.99 18.63 -17.12
N LEU A 67 -20.36 19.12 -16.04
CA LEU A 67 -20.72 20.39 -15.41
C LEU A 67 -20.44 21.58 -16.34
N ALA A 68 -19.29 21.59 -17.02
CA ALA A 68 -18.95 22.64 -17.98
C ALA A 68 -19.93 22.71 -19.16
N GLU A 69 -20.38 21.56 -19.67
CA GLU A 69 -21.42 21.47 -20.70
C GLU A 69 -22.79 22.00 -20.22
N LYS A 70 -23.06 21.95 -18.92
CA LYS A 70 -24.23 22.56 -18.28
C LYS A 70 -24.05 24.05 -17.96
N GLY A 71 -22.97 24.67 -18.41
CA GLY A 71 -22.65 26.09 -18.18
C GLY A 71 -21.96 26.38 -16.84
N ILE A 72 -21.56 25.36 -16.09
CA ILE A 72 -20.86 25.52 -14.81
C ILE A 72 -19.36 25.39 -15.06
N SER A 73 -18.69 26.53 -15.20
CA SER A 73 -17.25 26.61 -15.55
C SER A 73 -16.31 26.13 -14.44
N ALA A 74 -16.73 26.24 -13.18
CA ALA A 74 -16.00 25.74 -12.02
C ALA A 74 -16.95 24.99 -11.10
N ALA A 75 -16.68 23.71 -10.87
CA ALA A 75 -17.47 22.89 -9.96
C ALA A 75 -17.41 23.45 -8.53
N THR A 76 -18.55 23.70 -7.92
CA THR A 76 -18.62 24.10 -6.51
C THR A 76 -18.24 22.93 -5.60
N ALA A 77 -17.93 23.22 -4.34
CA ALA A 77 -17.63 22.18 -3.35
C ALA A 77 -18.79 21.18 -3.20
N ASP A 78 -20.04 21.66 -3.22
CA ASP A 78 -21.23 20.83 -3.08
C ASP A 78 -21.39 19.86 -4.26
N GLN A 79 -21.21 20.34 -5.49
CA GLN A 79 -21.24 19.51 -6.69
C GLN A 79 -20.13 18.46 -6.68
N MET A 80 -18.91 18.85 -6.30
CA MET A 80 -17.82 17.89 -6.15
C MET A 80 -18.12 16.85 -5.06
N SER A 81 -18.83 17.24 -4.00
CA SER A 81 -19.24 16.33 -2.92
C SER A 81 -20.21 15.25 -3.41
N GLU A 82 -21.14 15.60 -4.30
CA GLU A 82 -22.04 14.63 -4.94
C GLU A 82 -21.26 13.57 -5.72
N PHE A 83 -20.29 14.01 -6.52
CA PHE A 83 -19.39 13.10 -7.23
C PHE A 83 -18.60 12.21 -6.27
N TYR A 84 -18.02 12.78 -5.21
CA TYR A 84 -17.24 12.00 -4.25
C TYR A 84 -18.08 10.95 -3.55
N LYS A 85 -19.28 11.31 -3.12
CA LYS A 85 -20.22 10.39 -2.47
C LYS A 85 -20.60 9.26 -3.43
N ASP A 86 -21.04 9.59 -4.64
CA ASP A 86 -21.41 8.59 -5.65
C ASP A 86 -20.24 7.65 -5.99
N PHE A 87 -19.03 8.19 -6.16
CA PHE A 87 -17.86 7.37 -6.42
C PHE A 87 -17.56 6.42 -5.25
N LEU A 88 -17.64 6.89 -4.00
CA LEU A 88 -17.43 6.05 -2.82
C LEU A 88 -18.51 4.96 -2.72
N ASP A 89 -19.78 5.33 -2.90
CA ASP A 89 -20.90 4.39 -2.88
C ASP A 89 -20.75 3.33 -3.99
N ARG A 90 -20.40 3.71 -5.23
CA ARG A 90 -20.20 2.70 -6.29
C ARG A 90 -19.01 1.77 -6.04
N ASN A 91 -18.01 2.21 -5.27
CA ASN A 91 -16.78 1.45 -5.04
C ASN A 91 -16.70 0.83 -3.63
N TRP A 92 -17.74 0.95 -2.78
CA TRP A 92 -17.71 0.53 -1.37
C TRP A 92 -17.29 -0.94 -1.20
N LYS A 93 -17.86 -1.85 -2.01
CA LYS A 93 -17.51 -3.29 -1.97
C LYS A 93 -16.04 -3.52 -2.29
N THR A 94 -15.52 -2.79 -3.29
CA THR A 94 -14.11 -2.87 -3.69
C THR A 94 -13.20 -2.41 -2.56
N HIS A 95 -13.54 -1.31 -1.88
CA HIS A 95 -12.77 -0.81 -0.74
C HIS A 95 -12.80 -1.78 0.45
N LEU A 96 -13.95 -2.38 0.76
CA LEU A 96 -14.04 -3.39 1.82
C LEU A 96 -13.21 -4.63 1.51
N THR A 97 -13.32 -5.18 0.29
CA THR A 97 -12.51 -6.32 -0.13
C THR A 97 -11.02 -5.99 -0.08
N TYR A 98 -10.63 -4.81 -0.56
CA TYR A 98 -9.25 -4.33 -0.47
C TYR A 98 -8.78 -4.25 1.00
N ASN A 99 -9.55 -3.60 1.88
CA ASN A 99 -9.18 -3.45 3.28
C ASN A 99 -9.04 -4.80 3.97
N PHE A 100 -9.97 -5.72 3.73
CA PHE A 100 -9.89 -7.09 4.26
C PHE A 100 -8.60 -7.79 3.81
N GLU A 101 -8.29 -7.79 2.52
CA GLU A 101 -7.07 -8.38 1.98
C GLU A 101 -5.81 -7.67 2.49
N TRP A 102 -5.85 -6.34 2.65
CA TRP A 102 -4.77 -5.55 3.21
C TRP A 102 -4.46 -5.97 4.65
N TYR A 103 -5.48 -6.09 5.50
CA TYR A 103 -5.29 -6.56 6.88
C TYR A 103 -4.76 -7.97 6.93
N LYS A 104 -5.34 -8.90 6.15
CA LYS A 104 -4.89 -10.29 6.07
C LYS A 104 -3.41 -10.38 5.68
N ARG A 105 -2.98 -9.61 4.67
CA ARG A 105 -1.59 -9.53 4.23
C ARG A 105 -0.67 -8.96 5.31
N ASN A 106 -1.07 -7.88 5.98
CA ASN A 106 -0.26 -7.27 7.05
C ASN A 106 -0.14 -8.18 8.28
N ILE A 107 -1.20 -8.89 8.66
CA ILE A 107 -1.14 -9.91 9.73
C ILE A 107 -0.12 -10.99 9.37
N SER A 108 -0.06 -11.43 8.11
CA SER A 108 0.95 -12.41 7.67
C SER A 108 2.38 -11.87 7.81
N ILE A 109 2.61 -10.59 7.52
CA ILE A 109 3.92 -9.93 7.72
C ILE A 109 4.26 -9.89 9.21
N VAL A 110 3.33 -9.49 10.08
CA VAL A 110 3.53 -9.46 11.53
C VAL A 110 3.93 -10.83 12.07
N ARG A 111 3.24 -11.89 11.65
CA ARG A 111 3.61 -13.27 12.02
C ARG A 111 5.03 -13.63 11.58
N LEU A 112 5.43 -13.29 10.35
CA LEU A 112 6.80 -13.51 9.87
C LEU A 112 7.84 -12.69 10.67
N MET A 113 7.52 -11.45 11.05
CA MET A 113 8.38 -10.63 11.89
C MET A 113 8.61 -11.27 13.26
N MET A 114 7.53 -11.76 13.89
CA MET A 114 7.60 -12.48 15.17
C MET A 114 8.47 -13.73 15.04
N ASN A 115 8.22 -14.57 14.03
CA ASN A 115 8.99 -15.80 13.80
C ASN A 115 10.49 -15.51 13.61
N LYS A 116 10.83 -14.47 12.82
CA LYS A 116 12.22 -14.02 12.63
C LYS A 116 12.88 -13.59 13.96
N ASN A 117 12.14 -12.85 14.80
CA ASN A 117 12.65 -12.39 16.09
C ASN A 117 12.83 -13.55 17.09
N ILE A 118 11.89 -14.49 17.15
CA ILE A 118 11.98 -15.71 17.97
C ILE A 118 13.19 -16.55 17.53
N PHE A 119 13.37 -16.76 16.22
CA PHE A 119 14.52 -17.48 15.70
C PHE A 119 15.85 -16.85 16.13
N LYS A 120 15.96 -15.51 16.03
CA LYS A 120 17.16 -14.80 16.50
C LYS A 120 17.37 -14.95 18.01
N ALA A 121 16.32 -14.86 18.82
CA ALA A 121 16.41 -15.04 20.26
C ALA A 121 16.92 -16.45 20.62
N ILE A 122 16.40 -17.49 19.96
CA ILE A 122 16.84 -18.89 20.16
C ILE A 122 18.33 -19.06 19.78
N GLN A 123 18.78 -18.46 18.67
CA GLN A 123 20.19 -18.53 18.28
C GLN A 123 21.09 -17.80 19.27
N TRP A 124 20.64 -16.66 19.78
CA TRP A 124 21.36 -15.89 20.79
C TRP A 124 21.50 -16.68 22.10
N THR A 125 20.42 -17.30 22.61
CA THR A 125 20.50 -18.13 23.82
C THR A 125 21.40 -19.35 23.65
N LYS A 126 21.45 -19.96 22.47
CA LYS A 126 22.39 -21.06 22.17
C LYS A 126 23.85 -20.60 22.15
N LYS A 127 24.13 -19.38 21.70
CA LYS A 127 25.48 -18.81 21.64
C LYS A 127 26.05 -18.47 23.02
N PHE A 128 25.19 -18.20 24.00
CA PHE A 128 25.57 -17.77 25.35
C PHE A 128 25.22 -18.81 26.44
N LYS A 129 25.05 -20.09 26.08
CA LYS A 129 25.06 -21.16 27.08
C LYS A 129 26.48 -21.31 27.64
N PHE A 130 26.63 -21.04 28.93
CA PHE A 130 27.68 -21.63 29.78
C PHE A 130 27.53 -23.16 29.81
#